data_AF-A0A0E9WTZ6-F1
#
_entry.id   AF-A0A0E9WTZ6-F1
#
_cell.length_a   1.000
_cell.length_b   1.000
_cell.length_c   1.000
_cell.angle_alpha   90.00
_cell.angle_beta   90.00
_cell.angle_gamma   90.00
#
_symmetry.space_group_name_H-M   'P 1'
#
loop_
_entity.id
_entity.type
_entity.pdbx_description
1 polymer ?
#
loop_
_entity_poly.entity_id
_entity_poly.type
_entity_poly.pdbx_seq_one_letter_code
_entity_poly.pdbx_strand_id
1 'polypeptide(L)'
;MAASHFEAFPNLLRVTKVHVEDLREQENRKAEEKLHGQFSMEKTVYSQDCLYSYQLNAVKQRGVCFGVVPNADIKEMTQHVNAYFKLASDRLANQIPLIIHYHLLDKYVERLQIAMMGILGQDHSVSWLLREDSNKSRDREALVGSVERLRKARQLLAKSVLI
;
A
#
# COMPACT_ATOMS: atom_id res chain seq x y z
N MET A 1 -0.86 11.65 -6.04
CA MET A 1 -2.33 11.74 -5.89
C MET A 1 -2.75 12.78 -4.86
N ALA A 2 -2.26 12.79 -3.61
CA ALA A 2 -2.67 13.84 -2.64
C ALA A 2 -2.32 15.28 -3.11
N ALA A 3 -1.16 15.46 -3.74
CA ALA A 3 -0.72 16.76 -4.25
C ALA A 3 -1.66 17.37 -5.31
N SER A 4 -2.27 16.56 -6.18
CA SER A 4 -3.19 17.07 -7.21
C SER A 4 -4.56 17.43 -6.64
N HIS A 5 -4.98 16.80 -5.54
CA HIS A 5 -6.28 17.06 -4.91
C HIS A 5 -6.23 18.26 -3.96
N PHE A 6 -5.09 18.50 -3.32
CA PHE A 6 -4.93 19.55 -2.30
C PHE A 6 -3.97 20.67 -2.72
N GLU A 7 -3.68 20.83 -4.01
CA GLU A 7 -2.75 21.84 -4.52
C GLU A 7 -3.16 23.27 -4.10
N ALA A 8 -4.46 23.57 -4.11
CA ALA A 8 -4.99 24.87 -3.72
C ALA A 8 -4.90 25.14 -2.20
N PHE A 9 -4.70 24.10 -1.38
CA PHE A 9 -4.75 24.19 0.09
C PHE A 9 -3.41 23.72 0.69
N PRO A 10 -2.39 24.59 0.75
CA PRO A 10 -1.03 24.20 1.15
C PRO A 10 -0.96 23.64 2.59
N ASN A 11 -1.78 24.17 3.49
CA ASN A 11 -1.83 23.72 4.89
C ASN A 11 -2.36 22.29 5.01
N LEU A 12 -3.51 22.03 4.36
CA LEU A 12 -4.09 20.69 4.29
C LEU A 12 -3.11 19.72 3.62
N LEU A 13 -2.51 20.10 2.49
CA LEU A 13 -1.55 19.26 1.79
C LEU A 13 -0.36 18.87 2.68
N ARG A 14 0.18 19.82 3.46
CA ARG A 14 1.27 19.55 4.39
C ARG A 14 0.87 18.54 5.47
N VAL A 15 -0.28 18.76 6.12
CA VAL A 15 -0.78 17.87 7.17
C VAL A 15 -1.07 16.47 6.62
N THR A 16 -1.71 16.40 5.45
CA THR A 16 -1.95 15.13 4.76
C THR A 16 -0.65 14.38 4.46
N LYS A 17 0.39 15.07 3.97
CA LYS A 17 1.70 14.43 3.68
C LYS A 17 2.32 13.82 4.93
N VAL A 18 2.32 14.54 6.04
CA VAL A 18 2.85 14.04 7.32
C VAL A 18 2.11 12.76 7.74
N HIS A 19 0.77 12.78 7.76
CA HIS A 19 0.00 11.59 8.11
C HIS A 19 0.20 10.41 7.15
N VAL A 20 0.33 10.68 5.85
CA VAL A 20 0.62 9.66 4.82
C VAL A 20 1.96 8.97 5.13
N GLU A 21 2.98 9.75 5.48
CA GLU A 21 4.32 9.24 5.80
C GLU A 21 4.34 8.48 7.13
N ASP A 22 3.75 9.05 8.19
CA ASP A 22 3.67 8.44 9.52
C ASP A 22 2.96 7.08 9.49
N LEU A 23 1.79 7.03 8.83
CA LEU A 23 1.02 5.79 8.70
C LEU A 23 1.76 4.75 7.87
N ARG A 24 2.46 5.18 6.81
CA ARG A 24 3.25 4.30 5.96
C ARG A 24 4.37 3.66 6.77
N GLU A 25 5.10 4.46 7.54
CA GLU A 25 6.16 3.96 8.40
C GLU A 25 5.62 2.98 9.45
N GLN A 26 4.48 3.30 10.07
CA GLN A 26 3.88 2.43 11.08
C GLN A 26 3.43 1.08 10.50
N GLU A 27 2.78 1.05 9.33
CA GLU A 27 2.39 -0.20 8.70
C GLU A 27 3.58 -0.99 8.16
N ASN A 28 4.62 -0.31 7.65
CA ASN A 28 5.88 -0.96 7.28
C ASN A 28 6.52 -1.68 8.46
N ARG A 29 6.58 -1.03 9.64
CA ARG A 29 7.15 -1.64 10.84
C ARG A 29 6.37 -2.89 11.28
N LYS A 30 5.04 -2.83 11.24
CA LYS A 30 4.20 -4.01 11.55
C LYS A 30 4.40 -5.16 10.55
N ALA A 31 4.54 -4.83 9.27
CA ALA A 31 4.85 -5.83 8.24
C ALA A 31 6.20 -6.49 8.51
N GLU A 32 7.22 -5.69 8.81
CA GLU A 32 8.57 -6.16 9.16
C GLU A 32 8.55 -7.07 10.40
N GLU A 33 7.89 -6.67 11.47
CA GLU A 33 7.71 -7.49 12.68
C GLU A 33 7.08 -8.85 12.35
N LYS A 34 6.03 -8.87 11.52
CA LYS A 34 5.38 -10.12 11.09
C LYS A 34 6.28 -10.98 10.21
N LEU A 35 7.06 -10.39 9.31
CA LEU A 35 8.01 -11.11 8.48
C LEU A 35 9.09 -11.77 9.34
N HIS A 36 9.64 -11.04 10.32
CA HIS A 36 10.58 -11.62 11.28
C HIS A 36 9.96 -12.76 12.09
N GLY A 37 8.71 -12.61 12.50
CA GLY A 37 7.93 -13.68 13.13
C GLY A 37 7.81 -14.91 12.22
N GLN A 38 7.45 -14.71 10.95
CA GLN A 38 7.33 -15.79 9.98
C GLN A 38 8.65 -16.56 9.83
N PHE A 39 9.77 -15.86 9.58
CA PHE A 39 11.07 -16.51 9.46
C PHE A 39 11.51 -17.20 10.75
N SER A 40 11.13 -16.66 11.92
CA SER A 40 11.42 -17.31 13.20
C SER A 40 10.65 -18.61 13.37
N MET A 41 9.38 -18.66 12.94
CA MET A 41 8.57 -19.88 12.94
C MET A 41 9.10 -20.94 11.96
N GLU A 42 9.62 -20.54 10.79
CA GLU A 42 10.19 -21.46 9.79
C GLU A 42 11.44 -22.22 10.28
N LYS A 43 12.10 -21.73 11.35
CA LYS A 43 13.22 -22.43 11.99
C LYS A 43 12.78 -23.71 12.69
N THR A 44 11.51 -23.82 13.07
CA THR A 44 10.94 -25.03 13.66
C THR A 44 10.49 -25.96 12.54
N VAL A 45 10.97 -27.20 12.54
CA VAL A 45 10.61 -28.20 11.53
C VAL A 45 9.21 -28.74 11.82
N TYR A 46 8.22 -28.30 11.04
CA TYR A 46 6.84 -28.78 11.16
C TYR A 46 6.13 -28.80 9.79
N SER A 47 5.37 -29.87 9.56
CA SER A 47 4.46 -30.00 8.43
C SER A 47 3.33 -30.95 8.76
N GLN A 48 2.17 -30.77 8.13
CA GLN A 48 1.11 -31.77 8.17
C GLN A 48 1.52 -33.01 7.36
N ASP A 49 1.16 -34.19 7.86
CA ASP A 49 1.57 -35.48 7.29
C ASP A 49 1.18 -35.63 5.83
N CYS A 50 -0.05 -35.25 5.45
CA CYS A 50 -0.52 -35.37 4.08
C CYS A 50 0.30 -34.54 3.08
N LEU A 51 0.65 -33.30 3.45
CA LEU A 51 1.46 -32.39 2.64
C LEU A 51 2.90 -32.89 2.54
N TYR A 52 3.44 -33.37 3.66
CA TYR A 52 4.77 -33.93 3.73
C TYR A 52 4.93 -35.17 2.86
N SER A 53 4.04 -36.15 3.03
CA SER A 53 4.04 -37.38 2.26
C SER A 53 3.91 -37.12 0.77
N TYR A 54 3.03 -36.19 0.38
CA TYR A 54 2.89 -35.77 -1.02
C TYR A 54 4.22 -35.23 -1.58
N GLN A 55 4.85 -34.29 -0.87
CA GLN A 55 6.10 -33.68 -1.33
C GLN A 55 7.28 -34.66 -1.34
N LEU A 56 7.35 -35.54 -0.34
CA LEU A 56 8.38 -36.58 -0.25
C LEU A 56 8.27 -37.55 -1.42
N ASN A 57 7.05 -38.00 -1.75
CA ASN A 57 6.82 -38.86 -2.91
C ASN A 57 7.22 -38.16 -4.22
N ALA A 58 6.88 -36.88 -4.38
CA ALA A 58 7.26 -36.10 -5.54
C ALA A 58 8.79 -35.95 -5.69
N VAL A 59 9.52 -35.77 -4.57
CA VAL A 59 11.00 -35.71 -4.57
C VAL A 59 11.61 -37.07 -4.89
N LYS A 60 11.06 -38.17 -4.34
CA LYS A 60 11.54 -39.53 -4.61
C LYS A 60 11.37 -39.94 -6.08
N GLN A 61 10.23 -39.57 -6.70
CA GLN A 61 9.94 -39.88 -8.10
C GLN A 61 10.86 -39.15 -9.09
N ARG A 62 11.35 -37.95 -8.75
CA ARG A 62 12.21 -37.16 -9.65
C ARG A 62 13.62 -37.74 -9.80
N GLY A 63 14.01 -38.68 -8.94
CA GLY A 63 15.36 -39.25 -8.95
C GLY A 63 16.41 -38.24 -8.48
N VAL A 64 17.33 -38.68 -7.64
CA VAL A 64 18.43 -37.82 -7.20
C VAL A 64 19.57 -37.98 -8.21
N CYS A 65 19.74 -37.01 -9.12
CA CYS A 65 20.92 -36.90 -9.98
C CYS A 65 22.14 -36.41 -9.17
N PHE A 66 22.66 -37.23 -8.26
CA PHE A 66 24.01 -37.03 -7.75
C PHE A 66 24.87 -38.19 -8.25
N GLY A 67 25.83 -37.85 -9.13
CA GLY A 67 26.78 -38.77 -9.77
C GLY A 67 27.81 -39.42 -8.83
N VAL A 68 27.53 -39.44 -7.53
CA VAL A 68 28.33 -40.12 -6.50
C VAL A 68 27.33 -40.87 -5.64
N VAL A 69 27.44 -42.20 -5.58
CA VAL A 69 26.57 -43.06 -4.77
C VAL A 69 26.76 -42.68 -3.30
N PRO A 70 25.84 -41.93 -2.67
CA PRO A 70 25.92 -41.70 -1.24
C PRO A 70 25.48 -42.99 -0.55
N ASN A 71 25.93 -43.23 0.69
CA ASN A 71 25.29 -44.24 1.54
C ASN A 71 23.77 -44.06 1.50
N ALA A 72 23.02 -45.16 1.46
CA ALA A 72 21.56 -45.14 1.30
C ALA A 72 20.86 -44.20 2.31
N ASP A 73 21.38 -44.15 3.54
CA ASP A 73 20.89 -43.27 4.61
C ASP A 73 21.04 -41.77 4.29
N ILE A 74 22.18 -41.38 3.70
CA ILE A 74 22.42 -39.98 3.31
C ILE A 74 21.48 -39.57 2.17
N LYS A 75 21.24 -40.50 1.23
CA LYS A 75 20.31 -40.28 0.12
C LYS A 75 18.87 -40.10 0.62
N GLU A 76 18.41 -40.95 1.52
CA GLU A 76 17.08 -40.85 2.14
C GLU A 76 16.95 -39.53 2.93
N MET A 77 17.92 -39.20 3.79
CA MET A 77 17.91 -37.94 4.54
C MET A 77 17.86 -36.72 3.61
N THR A 78 18.62 -36.74 2.51
CA THR A 78 18.60 -35.66 1.52
C THR A 78 17.23 -35.50 0.87
N GLN A 79 16.52 -36.59 0.60
CA GLN A 79 15.16 -36.54 0.06
C GLN A 79 14.16 -35.93 1.06
N HIS A 80 14.25 -36.31 2.34
CA HIS A 80 13.42 -35.76 3.40
C HIS A 80 13.65 -34.25 3.59
N VAL A 81 14.91 -33.82 3.58
CA VAL A 81 15.30 -32.41 3.67
C VAL A 81 14.79 -31.63 2.46
N ASN A 82 14.96 -32.15 1.25
CA ASN A 82 14.47 -31.52 0.03
C ASN A 82 12.94 -31.39 0.01
N ALA A 83 12.22 -32.41 0.50
CA ALA A 83 10.76 -32.36 0.61
C ALA A 83 10.32 -31.24 1.55
N TYR A 84 10.95 -31.13 2.72
CA TYR A 84 10.65 -30.05 3.67
C TYR A 84 10.97 -28.66 3.09
N PHE A 85 12.14 -28.48 2.48
CA PHE A 85 12.52 -27.20 1.88
C PHE A 85 11.56 -26.75 0.79
N LYS A 86 11.01 -27.68 -0.01
CA LYS A 86 9.98 -27.34 -0.99
C LYS A 86 8.70 -26.84 -0.33
N LEU A 87 8.21 -27.52 0.71
CA LEU A 87 7.04 -27.05 1.46
C LEU A 87 7.26 -25.68 2.10
N ALA A 88 8.42 -25.46 2.72
CA ALA A 88 8.77 -24.17 3.30
C ALA A 88 8.85 -23.08 2.23
N SER A 89 9.42 -23.40 1.06
CA SER A 89 9.48 -22.48 -0.09
C SER A 89 8.09 -22.08 -0.58
N ASP A 90 7.21 -23.06 -0.78
CA ASP A 90 5.84 -22.82 -1.27
C ASP A 90 5.02 -22.01 -0.25
N ARG A 91 5.18 -22.31 1.04
CA ARG A 91 4.54 -21.54 2.12
C ARG A 91 5.03 -20.10 2.16
N LEU A 92 6.34 -19.88 2.13
CA LEU A 92 6.93 -18.54 2.15
C LEU A 92 6.59 -17.72 0.89
N ALA A 93 6.55 -18.38 -0.28
CA ALA A 93 6.15 -17.76 -1.54
C ALA A 93 4.72 -17.21 -1.51
N ASN A 94 3.83 -17.80 -0.71
CA ASN A 94 2.48 -17.30 -0.48
C ASN A 94 2.42 -16.30 0.68
N GLN A 95 3.03 -16.64 1.82
CA GLN A 95 2.85 -15.92 3.07
C GLN A 95 3.56 -14.57 3.09
N ILE A 96 4.76 -14.46 2.50
CA ILE A 96 5.52 -13.20 2.49
C ILE A 96 4.77 -12.12 1.69
N PRO A 97 4.37 -12.36 0.41
CA PRO A 97 3.60 -11.37 -0.34
C PRO A 97 2.27 -11.01 0.34
N LEU A 98 1.60 -11.99 0.97
CA LEU A 98 0.33 -11.75 1.66
C LEU A 98 0.50 -10.81 2.86
N ILE A 99 1.55 -10.98 3.67
CA ILE A 99 1.86 -10.08 4.79
C ILE A 99 2.12 -8.66 4.29
N ILE A 100 2.93 -8.53 3.23
CA ILE A 100 3.27 -7.22 2.64
C ILE A 100 2.00 -6.54 2.10
N HIS A 101 1.21 -7.25 1.29
CA HIS A 101 -0.02 -6.73 0.69
C HIS A 101 -1.01 -6.26 1.76
N TYR A 102 -1.26 -7.11 2.76
CA TYR A 102 -2.21 -6.81 3.82
C TYR A 102 -1.84 -5.54 4.60
N HIS A 103 -0.57 -5.34 4.93
CA HIS A 103 -0.14 -4.17 5.70
C HIS A 103 0.01 -2.91 4.85
N LEU A 104 0.75 -3.01 3.74
CA LEU A 104 1.13 -1.84 2.96
C LEU A 104 0.01 -1.33 2.05
N LEU A 105 -1.04 -2.14 1.82
CA LEU A 105 -2.19 -1.75 1.00
C LEU A 105 -3.47 -1.77 1.83
N ASP A 106 -3.96 -2.94 2.24
CA ASP A 106 -5.31 -3.05 2.83
C ASP A 106 -5.42 -2.24 4.13
N LYS A 107 -4.53 -2.52 5.09
CA LYS A 107 -4.51 -1.82 6.38
C LYS A 107 -4.04 -0.38 6.25
N TYR A 108 -3.10 -0.11 5.37
CA TYR A 108 -2.67 1.26 5.11
C TYR A 108 -3.82 2.14 4.63
N VAL A 109 -4.58 1.68 3.62
CA VAL A 109 -5.70 2.45 3.03
C VAL A 109 -6.83 2.65 4.06
N GLU A 110 -7.22 1.60 4.76
CA GLU A 110 -8.24 1.67 5.83
C GLU A 110 -7.87 2.74 6.87
N ARG A 111 -6.63 2.68 7.38
CA ARG A 111 -6.16 3.61 8.41
C ARG A 111 -5.99 5.03 7.88
N LEU A 112 -5.54 5.17 6.64
CA LEU A 112 -5.39 6.48 5.99
C LEU A 112 -6.75 7.17 5.86
N GLN A 113 -7.79 6.46 5.42
CA GLN A 113 -9.14 7.02 5.31
C GLN A 113 -9.68 7.49 6.67
N ILE A 114 -9.54 6.67 7.71
CA ILE A 114 -9.94 7.02 9.08
C ILE A 114 -9.18 8.26 9.57
N ALA A 115 -7.86 8.30 9.36
CA ALA A 115 -7.03 9.43 9.77
C ALA A 115 -7.42 10.72 9.03
N MET A 116 -7.66 10.65 7.72
CA MET A 116 -8.10 11.81 6.93
C MET A 116 -9.45 12.36 7.39
N MET A 117 -10.40 11.48 7.75
CA MET A 117 -11.67 11.90 8.37
C MET A 117 -11.46 12.55 9.74
N GLY A 118 -10.51 12.02 10.53
CA GLY A 118 -10.15 12.57 11.84
C GLY A 118 -9.58 13.99 11.77
N ILE A 119 -8.85 14.35 10.71
CA ILE A 119 -8.30 15.71 10.51
C ILE A 119 -9.42 16.74 10.43
N LEU A 120 -10.55 16.40 9.78
CA LEU A 120 -11.68 17.32 9.60
C LEU A 120 -12.52 17.50 10.87
N GLY A 121 -12.50 16.52 11.79
CA GLY A 121 -13.24 16.57 13.05
C GLY A 121 -12.63 17.50 14.11
N GLN A 122 -11.42 18.02 13.89
CA GLN A 122 -10.80 18.99 14.79
C GLN A 122 -11.27 20.41 14.46
N ASP A 123 -12.37 20.80 15.12
CA ASP A 123 -13.21 21.99 14.84
C ASP A 123 -12.43 23.32 14.73
N HIS A 124 -11.32 23.47 15.44
CA HIS A 124 -10.58 24.73 15.53
C HIS A 124 -9.58 24.93 14.38
N SER A 125 -9.42 23.92 13.52
CA SER A 125 -8.35 23.83 12.52
C SER A 125 -8.84 23.92 11.07
N VAL A 126 -10.13 23.74 10.81
CA VAL A 126 -10.66 23.59 9.44
C VAL A 126 -10.45 24.86 8.61
N SER A 127 -10.67 26.04 9.21
CA SER A 127 -10.44 27.34 8.54
C SER A 127 -8.97 27.58 8.21
N TRP A 128 -8.05 27.07 9.04
CA TRP A 128 -6.62 27.12 8.79
C TRP A 128 -6.20 26.10 7.72
N LEU A 129 -6.72 24.88 7.78
CA LEU A 129 -6.43 23.80 6.83
C LEU A 129 -6.90 24.16 5.41
N LEU A 130 -8.09 24.72 5.29
CA LEU A 130 -8.72 25.11 4.02
C LEU A 130 -8.34 26.53 3.57
N ARG A 131 -7.27 27.12 4.12
CA ARG A 131 -6.75 28.39 3.61
C ARG A 131 -6.16 28.17 2.22
N GLU A 132 -6.77 28.83 1.24
CA GLU A 132 -6.33 28.80 -0.17
C GLU A 132 -4.94 29.44 -0.33
N ASP A 133 -4.16 28.94 -1.28
CA ASP A 133 -2.92 29.59 -1.73
C ASP A 133 -3.20 31.01 -2.25
N SER A 134 -2.34 31.97 -1.88
CA SER A 134 -2.57 33.39 -2.17
C SER A 134 -2.52 33.70 -3.67
N ASN A 135 -1.68 33.00 -4.44
CA ASN A 135 -1.62 33.21 -5.89
C ASN A 135 -2.86 32.62 -6.55
N LYS A 136 -3.26 31.41 -6.17
CA LYS A 136 -4.50 30.77 -6.67
C LYS A 136 -5.74 31.61 -6.34
N SER A 137 -5.83 32.18 -5.13
CA SER A 137 -6.92 33.09 -4.76
C SER A 137 -6.95 34.34 -5.63
N ARG A 138 -5.80 34.95 -5.90
CA ARG A 138 -5.69 36.15 -6.76
C ARG A 138 -6.07 35.84 -8.20
N ASP A 139 -5.59 34.73 -8.76
CA ASP A 139 -5.94 34.30 -10.11
C ASP A 139 -7.44 34.03 -10.24
N ARG A 140 -8.02 33.36 -9.23
CA ARG A 140 -9.47 33.11 -9.15
C ARG A 140 -10.25 34.43 -9.11
N GLU A 141 -9.84 35.39 -8.28
CA GLU A 141 -10.45 36.71 -8.20
C GLU A 141 -10.38 37.48 -9.54
N ALA A 142 -9.24 37.43 -10.23
CA ALA A 142 -9.06 38.06 -11.53
C ALA A 142 -9.97 37.44 -12.61
N LEU A 143 -10.05 36.11 -12.64
CA LEU A 143 -10.92 35.36 -13.56
C LEU A 143 -12.40 35.66 -13.30
N VAL A 144 -12.82 35.61 -12.03
CA VAL A 144 -14.20 35.95 -11.63
C VAL A 144 -14.54 37.38 -12.06
N GLY A 145 -13.64 38.34 -11.82
CA GLY A 145 -13.83 39.71 -12.27
C GLY A 145 -13.95 39.83 -13.80
N SER A 146 -13.19 39.04 -14.56
CA SER A 146 -13.26 39.00 -16.02
C SER A 146 -14.60 38.44 -16.51
N VAL A 147 -15.05 37.33 -15.92
CA VAL A 147 -16.34 36.71 -16.23
C VAL A 147 -17.49 37.68 -15.97
N GLU A 148 -17.48 38.41 -14.85
CA GLU A 148 -18.50 39.40 -14.53
C GLU A 148 -18.52 40.57 -15.54
N ARG A 149 -17.35 41.05 -15.97
CA ARG A 149 -17.27 42.07 -17.03
C ARG A 149 -17.83 41.56 -18.36
N LEU A 150 -17.47 40.36 -18.77
CA LEU A 150 -17.98 39.73 -19.99
C LEU A 150 -19.49 39.49 -19.92
N ARG A 151 -20.01 39.08 -18.75
CA ARG A 151 -21.44 38.89 -18.51
C ARG A 151 -22.21 40.20 -18.68
N LYS A 152 -21.70 41.31 -18.13
CA LYS A 152 -22.29 42.65 -18.32
C LYS A 152 -22.26 43.10 -19.79
N ALA A 153 -21.13 42.92 -20.47
CA ALA A 153 -21.01 43.26 -21.90
C ALA A 153 -22.02 42.49 -22.75
N ARG A 154 -22.17 41.18 -22.52
CA ARG A 154 -23.17 40.36 -23.20
C ARG A 154 -24.60 40.83 -22.93
N GLN A 155 -24.94 41.22 -21.70
CA GLN A 155 -26.27 41.76 -21.37
C GLN A 155 -26.55 43.08 -22.11
N LEU A 156 -25.56 43.95 -22.26
CA LEU A 156 -25.69 45.18 -23.03
C LEU A 156 -25.92 44.90 -24.53
N LEU A 157 -25.13 43.99 -25.11
CA LEU A 157 -25.30 43.57 -26.51
C LEU A 157 -26.68 42.94 -26.77
N ALA A 158 -27.17 42.11 -25.85
CA ALA A 158 -28.50 41.52 -25.97
C ALA A 158 -29.62 42.57 -25.96
N LYS A 159 -29.45 43.65 -25.17
CA LYS A 159 -30.40 44.78 -25.15
C LYS A 159 -30.34 45.62 -26.42
N SER A 160 -29.16 45.80 -27.01
CA SER A 160 -28.99 46.60 -28.23
C SER A 160 -29.44 45.88 -29.51
N VAL A 161 -29.64 44.56 -29.49
CA VAL A 161 -30.14 43.77 -30.64
C VAL A 161 -31.67 43.69 -30.67
N LEU A 162 -32.36 44.14 -29.61
CA LEU A 162 -33.83 44.17 -29.49
C LEU A 162 -34.44 45.55 -29.85
N ILE A 163 -33.62 46.48 -30.36
CA ILE A 163 -34.01 47.79 -30.90
C ILE A 163 -33.70 47.76 -32.39
#